data_AF-A0A1Q9DH08-F1
#
_entry.id   AF-A0A1Q9DH08-F1
#
_cell.length_a   1.000
_cell.length_b   1.000
_cell.length_c   1.000
_cell.angle_alpha   90.00
_cell.angle_beta   90.00
_cell.angle_gamma   90.00
#
_symmetry.space_group_name_H-M   'P 1'
#
loop_
_entity.id
_entity.type
_entity.pdbx_description
1 polymer ?
#
loop_
_entity_poly.entity_id
_entity_poly.type
_entity_poly.pdbx_seq_one_letter_code
_entity_poly.pdbx_strand_id
1 'polypeptide(L)'
;MLRIWKLSGEELTALPAMELSDVKALKHSLRRRNGFPVSLQQLFHHGCRMDDTFKLGSCMDLQLVLLPMTLQSEVADELRATATSGEVEAARWLLRAGTDKDSVDAFGRTALICASVAGHAHIVRLLLAAGCDHSLTDRGGLTALMWASMEGHVEVARVLLEAGADKDAINPYGKTGLIEACIKGHTEVVRLLLCAGAKQDWTGRDGATALMEACSSGHKEIVRLLLDFGAARELKDRWGRTALVFATSNGEAEIARWLLEAGPDRIAQDHQGKTPKMRASANGNVNIACLPAKI
;
A
#
# COMPACT_ATOMS: atom_id res chain seq x y z
N MET A 1 -20.43 33.01 19.30
CA MET A 1 -20.20 31.63 18.82
C MET A 1 -20.94 31.49 17.51
N LEU A 2 -20.30 30.93 16.51
CA LEU A 2 -20.87 30.71 15.19
C LEU A 2 -21.68 29.40 15.25
N ARG A 3 -23.00 29.51 15.07
CA ARG A 3 -23.91 28.36 15.12
C ARG A 3 -24.20 27.88 13.71
N ILE A 4 -24.07 26.57 13.52
CA ILE A 4 -24.34 25.93 12.23
C ILE A 4 -25.59 25.09 12.36
N TRP A 5 -26.54 25.35 11.48
CA TRP A 5 -27.85 24.70 11.46
C TRP A 5 -27.98 23.81 10.23
N LYS A 6 -28.61 22.64 10.37
CA LYS A 6 -29.11 21.88 9.22
C LYS A 6 -30.35 22.59 8.65
N LEU A 7 -30.67 22.32 7.39
CA LEU A 7 -31.95 22.73 6.78
C LEU A 7 -33.18 22.24 7.56
N SER A 8 -33.06 21.13 8.30
CA SER A 8 -34.12 20.61 9.17
C SER A 8 -34.38 21.47 10.42
N GLY A 9 -33.57 22.52 10.66
CA GLY A 9 -33.66 23.37 11.85
C GLY A 9 -32.93 22.81 13.08
N GLU A 10 -32.22 21.69 12.95
CA GLU A 10 -31.39 21.11 14.01
C GLU A 10 -30.03 21.83 14.09
N GLU A 11 -29.61 22.24 15.29
CA GLU A 11 -28.27 22.80 15.52
C GLU A 11 -27.23 21.67 15.40
N LEU A 12 -26.33 21.80 14.41
CA LEU A 12 -25.29 20.81 14.12
C LEU A 12 -24.10 20.94 15.09
N THR A 13 -23.59 22.16 15.23
CA THR A 13 -22.44 22.46 16.10
C THR A 13 -22.37 23.97 16.35
N ALA A 14 -21.91 24.33 17.54
CA ALA A 14 -21.48 25.69 17.86
C ALA A 14 -19.93 25.74 17.85
N LEU A 15 -19.37 26.71 17.13
CA LEU A 15 -17.93 26.93 17.03
C LEU A 15 -17.54 28.30 17.61
N PRO A 16 -16.37 28.43 18.28
CA PRO A 16 -15.84 29.74 18.66
C PRO A 16 -15.50 30.52 17.38
N ALA A 17 -16.11 31.69 17.17
CA ALA A 17 -15.89 32.50 15.97
C ALA A 17 -14.45 33.04 15.84
N MET A 18 -13.66 32.99 16.91
CA MET A 18 -12.26 33.45 16.94
C MET A 18 -11.26 32.49 16.28
N GLU A 19 -11.62 31.23 16.04
CA GLU A 19 -10.68 30.22 15.52
C GLU A 19 -10.68 30.09 13.98
N LEU A 20 -11.64 30.71 13.28
CA LEU A 20 -11.85 30.47 11.85
C LEU A 20 -11.86 31.78 11.06
N SER A 21 -10.91 31.92 10.13
CA SER A 21 -10.72 33.13 9.32
C SER A 21 -11.73 33.27 8.17
N ASP A 22 -12.03 32.16 7.51
CA ASP A 22 -12.79 32.11 6.27
C ASP A 22 -13.70 30.87 6.19
N VAL A 23 -14.64 30.91 5.25
CA VAL A 23 -15.57 29.81 4.98
C VAL A 23 -14.85 28.52 4.63
N LYS A 24 -13.70 28.60 3.93
CA LYS A 24 -12.86 27.44 3.65
C LYS A 24 -12.39 26.75 4.93
N ALA A 25 -11.83 27.50 5.90
CA ALA A 25 -11.40 26.94 7.18
C ALA A 25 -12.58 26.32 7.93
N LEU A 26 -13.77 26.94 7.87
CA LEU A 26 -14.98 26.40 8.47
C LEU A 26 -15.41 25.08 7.83
N LYS A 27 -15.39 24.97 6.49
CA LYS A 27 -15.73 23.71 5.81
C LYS A 27 -14.78 22.58 6.18
N HIS A 28 -13.48 22.87 6.27
CA HIS A 28 -12.49 21.91 6.74
C HIS A 28 -12.65 21.56 8.22
N SER A 29 -13.10 22.50 9.06
CA SER A 29 -13.43 22.23 10.47
C SER A 29 -14.63 21.30 10.58
N LEU A 30 -15.68 21.54 9.78
CA LEU A 30 -16.86 20.67 9.70
C LEU A 30 -16.52 19.27 9.17
N ARG A 31 -15.63 19.18 8.18
CA ARG A 31 -15.13 17.90 7.69
C ARG A 31 -14.42 17.12 8.80
N ARG A 32 -13.55 17.79 9.57
CA ARG A 32 -12.83 17.17 10.71
C ARG A 32 -13.75 16.76 11.85
N ARG A 33 -14.77 17.56 12.18
CA ARG A 33 -15.65 17.31 13.34
C ARG A 33 -16.83 16.40 13.04
N ASN A 34 -17.42 16.52 11.85
CA ASN A 34 -18.69 15.90 11.50
C ASN A 34 -18.60 14.94 10.31
N GLY A 35 -17.44 14.86 9.65
CA GLY A 35 -17.24 13.98 8.48
C GLY A 35 -17.91 14.49 7.21
N PHE A 36 -18.43 15.73 7.16
CA PHE A 36 -19.05 16.22 5.94
C PHE A 36 -18.00 16.51 4.86
N PRO A 37 -18.12 15.93 3.65
CA PRO A 37 -17.19 16.21 2.56
C PRO A 37 -17.24 17.69 2.17
N VAL A 38 -16.09 18.34 1.92
CA VAL A 38 -16.01 19.81 1.71
C VAL A 38 -16.73 20.22 0.43
N SER A 39 -16.67 19.39 -0.61
CA SER A 39 -17.32 19.68 -1.90
C SER A 39 -18.84 19.78 -1.79
N LEU A 40 -19.44 19.02 -0.87
CA LEU A 40 -20.89 18.94 -0.68
C LEU A 40 -21.42 19.99 0.30
N GLN A 41 -20.55 20.68 1.02
CA GLN A 41 -20.94 21.71 1.98
C GLN A 41 -21.24 23.03 1.27
N GLN A 42 -22.49 23.46 1.30
CA GLN A 42 -22.89 24.82 0.95
C GLN A 42 -23.32 25.57 2.21
N LEU A 43 -22.64 26.67 2.50
CA LEU A 43 -22.93 27.52 3.64
C LEU A 43 -23.72 28.75 3.18
N PHE A 44 -24.78 29.05 3.92
CA PHE A 44 -25.68 30.16 3.68
C PHE A 44 -25.79 31.05 4.91
N HIS A 45 -25.88 32.35 4.69
CA HIS A 45 -26.22 33.33 5.71
C HIS A 45 -27.36 34.19 5.20
N HIS A 46 -28.47 34.24 5.93
CA HIS A 46 -29.69 34.95 5.52
C HIS A 46 -30.13 34.64 4.07
N GLY A 47 -29.99 33.38 3.64
CA GLY A 47 -30.38 32.94 2.29
C GLY A 47 -29.34 33.19 1.19
N CYS A 48 -28.23 33.87 1.47
CA CYS A 48 -27.14 34.09 0.51
C CYS A 48 -26.06 33.01 0.63
N ARG A 49 -25.73 32.35 -0.49
CA ARG A 49 -24.64 31.36 -0.57
C ARG A 49 -23.29 32.07 -0.39
N MET A 50 -22.44 31.53 0.48
CA MET A 50 -21.08 32.03 0.68
C MET A 50 -20.09 31.33 -0.24
N ASP A 51 -19.12 32.11 -0.73
CA ASP A 51 -17.91 31.59 -1.34
C ASP A 51 -16.87 31.18 -0.28
N ASP A 52 -15.84 30.45 -0.71
CA ASP A 52 -14.79 29.95 0.18
C ASP A 52 -13.89 31.06 0.74
N THR A 53 -13.84 32.22 0.08
CA THR A 53 -13.00 33.38 0.45
C THR A 53 -13.67 34.32 1.45
N PHE A 54 -14.96 34.11 1.73
CA PHE A 54 -15.75 34.96 2.59
C PHE A 54 -15.24 34.90 4.04
N LYS A 55 -14.99 36.07 4.64
CA LYS A 55 -14.53 36.20 6.02
C LYS A 55 -15.69 36.12 7.01
N LEU A 56 -15.60 35.22 7.97
CA LEU A 56 -16.70 34.87 8.90
C LEU A 56 -17.01 35.93 9.97
N GLY A 57 -16.30 37.06 9.99
CA GLY A 57 -16.25 38.00 11.13
C GLY A 57 -17.58 38.61 11.57
N SER A 58 -18.61 38.68 10.70
CA SER A 58 -19.94 39.23 11.04
C SER A 58 -21.06 38.19 11.11
N CYS A 59 -20.79 36.92 10.79
CA CYS A 59 -21.83 35.89 10.65
C CYS A 59 -21.99 35.08 11.95
N MET A 60 -23.10 35.29 12.67
CA MET A 60 -23.38 34.58 13.92
C MET A 60 -24.18 33.29 13.71
N ASP A 61 -24.98 33.24 12.64
CA ASP A 61 -25.81 32.09 12.28
C ASP A 61 -25.60 31.70 10.81
N LEU A 62 -25.19 30.45 10.59
CA LEU A 62 -24.99 29.86 9.26
C LEU A 62 -25.88 28.64 9.09
N GLN A 63 -26.49 28.53 7.91
CA GLN A 63 -27.22 27.34 7.49
C GLN A 63 -26.30 26.49 6.61
N LEU A 64 -26.11 25.24 6.99
CA LEU A 64 -25.42 24.23 6.19
C LEU A 64 -26.43 23.46 5.36
N VAL A 65 -26.30 23.59 4.05
CA VAL A 65 -26.99 22.78 3.05
C VAL A 65 -25.99 21.78 2.51
N LEU A 66 -26.28 20.49 2.67
CA LEU A 66 -25.53 19.44 1.98
C LEU A 66 -26.17 19.24 0.61
N LEU A 67 -25.40 19.43 -0.45
CA LEU A 67 -25.88 19.14 -1.79
C LEU A 67 -26.24 17.66 -1.91
N PRO A 68 -27.40 17.32 -2.53
CA PRO A 68 -27.64 15.96 -2.97
C PRO A 68 -26.52 15.55 -3.94
N MET A 69 -26.11 14.28 -3.92
CA MET A 69 -25.00 13.78 -4.74
C MET A 69 -25.32 13.90 -6.24
N THR A 70 -24.98 15.04 -6.86
CA THR A 70 -25.37 15.33 -8.25
C THR A 70 -24.29 15.04 -9.29
N LEU A 71 -23.03 14.78 -8.89
CA LEU A 71 -21.99 14.29 -9.80
C LEU A 71 -21.25 13.08 -9.19
N GLN A 72 -21.53 11.89 -9.71
CA GLN A 72 -20.88 10.66 -9.25
C GLN A 72 -19.35 10.70 -9.34
N SER A 73 -18.78 11.43 -10.31
CA SER A 73 -17.32 11.54 -10.49
C SER A 73 -16.61 12.36 -9.39
N GLU A 74 -17.17 13.50 -9.01
CA GLU A 74 -16.56 14.37 -7.97
C GLU A 74 -16.61 13.70 -6.59
N VAL A 75 -17.70 12.97 -6.31
CA VAL A 75 -17.88 12.25 -5.04
C VAL A 75 -16.91 11.06 -4.95
N ALA A 76 -16.71 10.36 -6.07
CA ALA A 76 -15.71 9.32 -6.22
C ALA A 76 -14.27 9.85 -5.98
N ASP A 77 -13.94 11.01 -6.54
CA ASP A 77 -12.66 11.69 -6.29
C ASP A 77 -12.48 12.04 -4.82
N GLU A 78 -13.54 12.54 -4.17
CA GLU A 78 -13.48 12.87 -2.75
C GLU A 78 -13.33 11.61 -1.88
N LEU A 79 -13.98 10.49 -2.23
CA LEU A 79 -13.78 9.22 -1.53
C LEU A 79 -12.31 8.78 -1.62
N ARG A 80 -11.69 8.85 -2.79
CA ARG A 80 -10.25 8.56 -2.95
C ARG A 80 -9.36 9.52 -2.15
N ALA A 81 -9.70 10.81 -2.13
CA ALA A 81 -8.97 11.80 -1.34
C ALA A 81 -9.06 11.50 0.17
N THR A 82 -10.26 11.20 0.68
CA THR A 82 -10.45 10.81 2.09
C THR A 82 -9.73 9.50 2.43
N ALA A 83 -9.68 8.57 1.47
CA ALA A 83 -8.95 7.32 1.63
C ALA A 83 -7.44 7.52 1.68
N THR A 84 -6.92 8.53 0.99
CA THR A 84 -5.50 8.92 1.02
C THR A 84 -5.15 9.70 2.28
N SER A 85 -6.07 10.50 2.83
CA SER A 85 -5.84 11.32 4.03
C SER A 85 -6.21 10.64 5.35
N GLY A 86 -6.89 9.48 5.30
CA GLY A 86 -7.24 8.69 6.48
C GLY A 86 -8.48 9.17 7.21
N GLU A 87 -9.34 9.94 6.56
CA GLU A 87 -10.51 10.58 7.17
C GLU A 87 -11.71 9.62 7.26
N VAL A 88 -11.72 8.82 8.33
CA VAL A 88 -12.67 7.70 8.53
C VAL A 88 -14.13 8.14 8.47
N GLU A 89 -14.49 9.23 9.15
CA GLU A 89 -15.89 9.68 9.19
C GLU A 89 -16.36 10.25 7.86
N ALA A 90 -15.48 10.92 7.11
CA ALA A 90 -15.80 11.39 5.77
C ALA A 90 -15.99 10.22 4.79
N ALA A 91 -15.09 9.22 4.82
CA ALA A 91 -15.24 8.02 4.03
C ALA A 91 -16.54 7.26 4.38
N ARG A 92 -16.87 7.14 5.67
CA ARG A 92 -18.11 6.50 6.15
C ARG A 92 -19.35 7.21 5.60
N TRP A 93 -19.35 8.54 5.63
CA TRP A 93 -20.46 9.33 5.16
C TRP A 93 -20.65 9.14 3.64
N LEU A 94 -19.56 9.23 2.87
CA LEU A 94 -19.57 9.04 1.41
C LEU A 94 -20.12 7.67 1.02
N LEU A 95 -19.63 6.60 1.64
CA LEU A 95 -20.13 5.24 1.37
C LEU A 95 -21.61 5.07 1.69
N ARG A 96 -22.10 5.64 2.80
CA ARG A 96 -23.53 5.57 3.16
C ARG A 96 -24.43 6.30 2.17
N ALA A 97 -23.93 7.36 1.56
CA ALA A 97 -24.69 8.12 0.58
C ALA A 97 -24.62 7.53 -0.84
N GLY A 98 -24.00 6.35 -1.00
CA GLY A 98 -24.10 5.56 -2.23
C GLY A 98 -23.08 5.93 -3.31
N THR A 99 -21.92 6.48 -2.92
CA THR A 99 -20.81 6.71 -3.85
C THR A 99 -20.39 5.41 -4.54
N ASP A 100 -20.04 5.50 -5.83
CA ASP A 100 -19.36 4.40 -6.53
C ASP A 100 -17.98 4.16 -5.91
N LYS A 101 -17.92 3.15 -5.05
CA LYS A 101 -16.79 2.77 -4.22
C LYS A 101 -15.63 2.16 -5.01
N ASP A 102 -15.88 1.66 -6.22
CA ASP A 102 -14.91 0.98 -7.08
C ASP A 102 -14.48 1.85 -8.28
N SER A 103 -14.97 3.10 -8.33
CA SER A 103 -14.52 4.10 -9.29
C SER A 103 -13.01 4.35 -9.21
N VAL A 104 -12.41 4.59 -10.37
CA VAL A 104 -10.96 4.74 -10.52
C VAL A 104 -10.55 6.17 -10.88
N ASP A 105 -9.37 6.58 -10.45
CA ASP A 105 -8.75 7.84 -10.88
C ASP A 105 -8.04 7.71 -12.25
N ALA A 106 -7.36 8.79 -12.67
CA ALA A 106 -6.56 8.82 -13.88
C ALA A 106 -5.37 7.83 -13.89
N PHE A 107 -5.04 7.20 -12.77
CA PHE A 107 -4.02 6.15 -12.66
C PHE A 107 -4.63 4.75 -12.49
N GLY A 108 -5.96 4.62 -12.55
CA GLY A 108 -6.66 3.36 -12.34
C GLY A 108 -6.84 3.01 -10.86
N ARG A 109 -6.54 3.91 -9.92
CA ARG A 109 -6.59 3.60 -8.49
C ARG A 109 -8.00 3.77 -7.94
N THR A 110 -8.48 2.74 -7.25
CA THR A 110 -9.69 2.80 -6.44
C THR A 110 -9.41 3.46 -5.09
N ALA A 111 -10.46 3.78 -4.32
CA ALA A 111 -10.30 4.25 -2.94
C ALA A 111 -9.56 3.22 -2.07
N LEU A 112 -9.78 1.92 -2.31
CA LEU A 112 -9.11 0.83 -1.59
C LEU A 112 -7.61 0.79 -1.88
N ILE A 113 -7.20 0.99 -3.15
CA ILE A 113 -5.79 1.11 -3.51
C ILE A 113 -5.17 2.33 -2.84
N CYS A 114 -5.81 3.51 -2.91
CA CYS A 114 -5.31 4.73 -2.27
C CYS A 114 -5.12 4.56 -0.75
N ALA A 115 -6.10 3.97 -0.05
CA ALA A 115 -5.97 3.68 1.38
C ALA A 115 -4.85 2.68 1.68
N SER A 116 -4.62 1.72 0.78
CA SER A 116 -3.58 0.70 0.95
C SER A 116 -2.19 1.26 0.75
N VAL A 117 -1.99 2.15 -0.23
CA VAL A 117 -0.74 2.91 -0.43
C VAL A 117 -0.44 3.80 0.79
N ALA A 118 -1.47 4.46 1.33
CA ALA A 118 -1.32 5.36 2.47
C ALA A 118 -1.22 4.65 3.84
N GLY A 119 -1.45 3.33 3.91
CA GLY A 119 -1.36 2.57 5.16
C GLY A 119 -2.55 2.73 6.11
N HIS A 120 -3.70 3.20 5.62
CA HIS A 120 -4.85 3.54 6.45
C HIS A 120 -5.78 2.33 6.69
N ALA A 121 -5.36 1.40 7.55
CA ALA A 121 -6.08 0.16 7.83
C ALA A 121 -7.56 0.35 8.24
N HIS A 122 -7.89 1.41 8.97
CA HIS A 122 -9.29 1.72 9.35
C HIS A 122 -10.17 2.02 8.14
N ILE A 123 -9.63 2.76 7.15
CA ILE A 123 -10.32 3.03 5.90
C ILE A 123 -10.45 1.74 5.08
N VAL A 124 -9.39 0.94 5.01
CA VAL A 124 -9.39 -0.34 4.29
C VAL A 124 -10.49 -1.26 4.83
N ARG A 125 -10.61 -1.42 6.16
CA ARG A 125 -11.71 -2.18 6.78
C ARG A 125 -13.08 -1.63 6.40
N LEU A 126 -13.23 -0.31 6.42
CA LEU A 126 -14.50 0.36 6.10
C LEU A 126 -14.90 0.16 4.63
N LEU A 127 -13.96 0.26 3.69
CA LEU A 127 -14.18 0.01 2.27
C LEU A 127 -14.52 -1.47 2.00
N LEU A 128 -13.80 -2.41 2.62
CA LEU A 128 -14.08 -3.84 2.48
C LEU A 128 -15.43 -4.22 3.10
N ALA A 129 -15.80 -3.64 4.24
CA ALA A 129 -17.12 -3.82 4.85
C ALA A 129 -18.26 -3.26 3.97
N ALA A 130 -17.97 -2.24 3.15
CA ALA A 130 -18.90 -1.76 2.12
C ALA A 130 -18.91 -2.63 0.85
N GLY A 131 -18.07 -3.67 0.80
CA GLY A 131 -17.99 -4.65 -0.29
C GLY A 131 -17.23 -4.15 -1.52
N CYS A 132 -16.22 -3.30 -1.36
CA CYS A 132 -15.31 -2.94 -2.46
C CYS A 132 -14.65 -4.17 -3.08
N ASP A 133 -14.43 -4.14 -4.39
CA ASP A 133 -13.71 -5.19 -5.10
C ASP A 133 -12.20 -5.04 -4.87
N HIS A 134 -11.64 -5.92 -4.04
CA HIS A 134 -10.22 -5.96 -3.71
C HIS A 134 -9.34 -6.66 -4.77
N SER A 135 -9.95 -7.17 -5.85
CA SER A 135 -9.21 -7.76 -6.99
C SER A 135 -8.82 -6.72 -8.04
N LEU A 136 -9.40 -5.51 -7.99
CA LEU A 136 -9.09 -4.43 -8.93
C LEU A 136 -7.64 -4.00 -8.83
N THR A 137 -7.08 -3.64 -9.99
CA THR A 137 -5.70 -3.18 -10.14
C THR A 137 -5.64 -1.76 -10.67
N ASP A 138 -4.57 -1.05 -10.33
CA ASP A 138 -4.24 0.20 -11.01
C ASP A 138 -3.74 -0.01 -12.45
N ARG A 139 -3.39 1.07 -13.15
CA ARG A 139 -2.80 0.99 -14.50
C ARG A 139 -1.44 0.28 -14.56
N GLY A 140 -0.75 0.17 -13.43
CA GLY A 140 0.47 -0.62 -13.29
C GLY A 140 0.18 -2.12 -13.09
N GLY A 141 -1.09 -2.49 -12.93
CA GLY A 141 -1.52 -3.85 -12.64
C GLY A 141 -1.25 -4.28 -11.20
N LEU A 142 -1.13 -3.34 -10.25
CA LEU A 142 -0.94 -3.64 -8.84
C LEU A 142 -2.28 -3.64 -8.11
N THR A 143 -2.52 -4.70 -7.32
CA THR A 143 -3.67 -4.76 -6.40
C THR A 143 -3.41 -3.99 -5.11
N ALA A 144 -4.46 -3.78 -4.31
CA ALA A 144 -4.35 -3.21 -2.97
C ALA A 144 -3.34 -3.96 -2.07
N LEU A 145 -3.33 -5.31 -2.13
CA LEU A 145 -2.42 -6.13 -1.33
C LEU A 145 -0.96 -5.98 -1.79
N MET A 146 -0.73 -5.84 -3.09
CA MET A 146 0.62 -5.60 -3.62
C MET A 146 1.16 -4.24 -3.17
N TRP A 147 0.34 -3.19 -3.20
CA TRP A 147 0.71 -1.88 -2.68
C TRP A 147 1.00 -1.91 -1.18
N ALA A 148 0.13 -2.53 -0.38
CA ALA A 148 0.39 -2.72 1.06
C ALA A 148 1.69 -3.48 1.33
N SER A 149 2.00 -4.46 0.47
CA SER A 149 3.21 -5.26 0.59
C SER A 149 4.48 -4.50 0.20
N MET A 150 4.40 -3.70 -0.85
CA MET A 150 5.50 -2.85 -1.34
C MET A 150 5.84 -1.70 -0.38
N GLU A 151 4.83 -1.14 0.29
CA GLU A 151 5.01 -0.02 1.23
C GLU A 151 5.19 -0.46 2.69
N GLY A 152 5.08 -1.77 2.97
CA GLY A 152 5.35 -2.34 4.29
C GLY A 152 4.21 -2.20 5.30
N HIS A 153 2.98 -1.94 4.85
CA HIS A 153 1.82 -1.72 5.71
C HIS A 153 1.22 -3.03 6.21
N VAL A 154 1.83 -3.61 7.25
CA VAL A 154 1.48 -4.91 7.83
C VAL A 154 0.00 -5.04 8.15
N GLU A 155 -0.59 -4.03 8.80
CA GLU A 155 -1.99 -4.12 9.22
C GLU A 155 -2.96 -4.04 8.04
N VAL A 156 -2.64 -3.24 7.01
CA VAL A 156 -3.42 -3.22 5.77
C VAL A 156 -3.35 -4.58 5.07
N ALA A 157 -2.16 -5.14 4.93
CA ALA A 157 -1.97 -6.45 4.32
C ALA A 157 -2.76 -7.54 5.07
N ARG A 158 -2.78 -7.48 6.41
CA ARG A 158 -3.55 -8.40 7.26
C ARG A 158 -5.04 -8.32 6.94
N VAL A 159 -5.60 -7.12 6.95
CA VAL A 159 -7.02 -6.90 6.67
C VAL A 159 -7.40 -7.41 5.28
N LEU A 160 -6.57 -7.14 4.28
CA LEU A 160 -6.83 -7.58 2.90
C LEU A 160 -6.81 -9.11 2.78
N LEU A 161 -5.85 -9.78 3.44
CA LEU A 161 -5.79 -11.25 3.48
C LEU A 161 -6.98 -11.86 4.21
N GLU A 162 -7.39 -11.28 5.34
CA GLU A 162 -8.59 -11.69 6.10
C GLU A 162 -9.87 -11.54 5.25
N ALA A 163 -9.91 -10.55 4.36
CA ALA A 163 -11.01 -10.34 3.42
C ALA A 163 -10.94 -11.27 2.19
N GLY A 164 -9.90 -12.10 2.05
CA GLY A 164 -9.77 -13.05 0.94
C GLY A 164 -9.07 -12.47 -0.30
N ALA A 165 -8.28 -11.41 -0.17
CA ALA A 165 -7.44 -10.93 -1.27
C ALA A 165 -6.51 -12.03 -1.78
N ASP A 166 -6.34 -12.10 -3.10
CA ASP A 166 -5.44 -13.06 -3.73
C ASP A 166 -3.98 -12.70 -3.42
N LYS A 167 -3.39 -13.48 -2.52
CA LYS A 167 -2.00 -13.38 -2.07
C LYS A 167 -0.97 -13.70 -3.17
N ASP A 168 -1.37 -14.47 -4.18
CA ASP A 168 -0.52 -14.88 -5.30
C ASP A 168 -0.81 -14.08 -6.58
N ALA A 169 -1.60 -12.99 -6.49
CA ALA A 169 -1.83 -12.09 -7.60
C ALA A 169 -0.51 -11.53 -8.16
N ILE A 170 -0.43 -11.43 -9.49
CA ILE A 170 0.77 -11.00 -10.19
C ILE A 170 0.55 -9.69 -10.93
N ASN A 171 1.56 -8.82 -10.89
CA ASN A 171 1.61 -7.65 -11.74
C ASN A 171 2.12 -8.00 -13.16
N PRO A 172 2.15 -7.06 -14.11
CA PRO A 172 2.64 -7.31 -15.47
C PRO A 172 4.11 -7.79 -15.53
N TYR A 173 4.92 -7.57 -14.49
CA TYR A 173 6.28 -8.08 -14.38
C TYR A 173 6.34 -9.52 -13.83
N GLY A 174 5.19 -10.12 -13.51
CA GLY A 174 5.07 -11.45 -12.91
C GLY A 174 5.40 -11.48 -11.42
N LYS A 175 5.60 -10.33 -10.77
CA LYS A 175 5.94 -10.26 -9.34
C LYS A 175 4.66 -10.35 -8.52
N THR A 176 4.73 -11.07 -7.39
CA THR A 176 3.66 -11.14 -6.37
C THR A 176 3.91 -10.10 -5.27
N GLY A 177 2.92 -9.87 -4.41
CA GLY A 177 3.11 -9.04 -3.21
C GLY A 177 4.27 -9.52 -2.32
N LEU A 178 4.50 -10.84 -2.25
CA LEU A 178 5.63 -11.43 -1.52
C LEU A 178 6.98 -11.01 -2.12
N ILE A 179 7.12 -11.07 -3.45
CA ILE A 179 8.35 -10.63 -4.13
C ILE A 179 8.60 -9.14 -3.87
N GLU A 180 7.57 -8.29 -3.99
CA GLU A 180 7.72 -6.85 -3.75
C GLU A 180 8.13 -6.55 -2.29
N ALA A 181 7.53 -7.22 -1.30
CA ALA A 181 7.91 -7.09 0.10
C ALA A 181 9.35 -7.56 0.37
N CYS A 182 9.78 -8.64 -0.30
CA CYS A 182 11.15 -9.13 -0.23
C CYS A 182 12.17 -8.16 -0.84
N ILE A 183 11.85 -7.51 -1.96
CA ILE A 183 12.72 -6.49 -2.58
C ILE A 183 12.89 -5.30 -1.62
N LYS A 184 11.79 -4.86 -1.03
CA LYS A 184 11.72 -3.65 -0.18
C LYS A 184 12.18 -3.86 1.26
N GLY A 185 12.33 -5.11 1.72
CA GLY A 185 12.85 -5.40 3.06
C GLY A 185 11.80 -5.40 4.15
N HIS A 186 10.52 -5.62 3.83
CA HIS A 186 9.43 -5.59 4.79
C HIS A 186 9.19 -6.95 5.45
N THR A 187 10.05 -7.32 6.41
CA THR A 187 10.06 -8.63 7.07
C THR A 187 8.70 -9.08 7.59
N GLU A 188 7.96 -8.21 8.28
CA GLU A 188 6.69 -8.62 8.88
C GLU A 188 5.56 -8.79 7.86
N VAL A 189 5.60 -8.07 6.74
CA VAL A 189 4.70 -8.34 5.60
C VAL A 189 5.05 -9.70 4.99
N VAL A 190 6.34 -10.00 4.79
CA VAL A 190 6.78 -11.30 4.28
C VAL A 190 6.29 -12.43 5.18
N ARG A 191 6.47 -12.30 6.51
CA ARG A 191 5.99 -13.29 7.49
C ARG A 191 4.49 -13.51 7.36
N LEU A 192 3.74 -12.42 7.30
CA LEU A 192 2.29 -12.48 7.19
C LEU A 192 1.84 -13.19 5.89
N LEU A 193 2.43 -12.87 4.75
CA LEU A 193 2.12 -13.49 3.47
C LEU A 193 2.45 -14.99 3.46
N LEU A 194 3.60 -15.38 4.01
CA LEU A 194 4.00 -16.79 4.15
C LEU A 194 3.06 -17.56 5.09
N CYS A 195 2.69 -16.98 6.23
CA CYS A 195 1.69 -17.55 7.14
C CYS A 195 0.31 -17.69 6.49
N ALA A 196 -0.06 -16.80 5.56
CA ALA A 196 -1.28 -16.92 4.76
C ALA A 196 -1.17 -17.95 3.61
N GLY A 197 -0.02 -18.60 3.46
CA GLY A 197 0.26 -19.65 2.48
C GLY A 197 0.63 -19.15 1.10
N ALA A 198 1.21 -17.95 0.97
CA ALA A 198 1.67 -17.42 -0.32
C ALA A 198 2.74 -18.34 -0.93
N LYS A 199 2.75 -18.46 -2.26
CA LYS A 199 3.73 -19.30 -2.97
C LYS A 199 5.12 -18.66 -2.93
N GLN A 200 5.95 -19.15 -2.00
CA GLN A 200 7.32 -18.66 -1.81
C GLN A 200 8.26 -18.87 -3.00
N ASP A 201 8.00 -19.91 -3.81
CA ASP A 201 8.81 -20.27 -4.97
C ASP A 201 8.22 -19.76 -6.29
N TRP A 202 7.26 -18.84 -6.23
CA TRP A 202 6.78 -18.16 -7.43
C TRP A 202 7.92 -17.41 -8.12
N THR A 203 7.97 -17.49 -9.45
CA THR A 203 8.99 -16.84 -10.26
C THR A 203 8.39 -15.68 -11.05
N GLY A 204 9.03 -14.52 -10.98
CA GLY A 204 8.73 -13.39 -11.86
C GLY A 204 8.97 -13.68 -13.34
N ARG A 205 8.71 -12.71 -14.22
CA ARG A 205 8.96 -12.85 -15.66
C ARG A 205 10.43 -13.11 -15.98
N ASP A 206 11.33 -12.64 -15.13
CA ASP A 206 12.77 -12.88 -15.25
C ASP A 206 13.23 -14.21 -14.63
N GLY A 207 12.30 -14.98 -14.06
CA GLY A 207 12.60 -16.22 -13.35
C GLY A 207 13.07 -16.00 -11.90
N ALA A 208 13.13 -14.75 -11.42
CA ALA A 208 13.59 -14.48 -10.07
C ALA A 208 12.52 -14.86 -9.03
N THR A 209 12.95 -15.53 -7.95
CA THR A 209 12.10 -15.87 -6.80
C THR A 209 12.23 -14.82 -5.70
N ALA A 210 11.32 -14.86 -4.72
CA ALA A 210 11.40 -14.02 -3.53
C ALA A 210 12.74 -14.18 -2.78
N LEU A 211 13.27 -15.40 -2.71
CA LEU A 211 14.57 -15.69 -2.08
C LEU A 211 15.74 -15.04 -2.85
N MET A 212 15.74 -15.11 -4.18
CA MET A 212 16.77 -14.45 -5.00
C MET A 212 16.78 -12.94 -4.80
N GLU A 213 15.59 -12.32 -4.79
CA GLU A 213 15.45 -10.88 -4.60
C GLU A 213 15.86 -10.45 -3.19
N ALA A 214 15.48 -11.20 -2.15
CA ALA A 214 15.92 -10.94 -0.78
C ALA A 214 17.45 -11.08 -0.61
N CYS A 215 18.05 -12.04 -1.30
CA CYS A 215 19.51 -12.26 -1.34
C CYS A 215 20.24 -11.15 -2.11
N SER A 216 19.65 -10.67 -3.19
CA SER A 216 20.16 -9.52 -3.96
C SER A 216 20.15 -8.25 -3.10
N SER A 217 19.06 -8.00 -2.37
CA SER A 217 18.89 -6.80 -1.55
C SER A 217 19.55 -6.87 -0.17
N GLY A 218 20.13 -8.01 0.23
CA GLY A 218 20.83 -8.15 1.52
C GLY A 218 19.92 -8.29 2.74
N HIS A 219 18.64 -8.61 2.56
CA HIS A 219 17.66 -8.68 3.66
C HIS A 219 17.76 -10.00 4.43
N LYS A 220 18.76 -10.09 5.29
CA LYS A 220 19.15 -11.29 6.05
C LYS A 220 17.98 -11.98 6.78
N GLU A 221 17.14 -11.20 7.45
CA GLU A 221 16.02 -11.75 8.21
C GLU A 221 14.95 -12.35 7.30
N ILE A 222 14.66 -11.70 6.17
CA ILE A 222 13.76 -12.22 5.13
C ILE A 222 14.32 -13.50 4.51
N VAL A 223 15.63 -13.55 4.24
CA VAL A 223 16.28 -14.77 3.74
C VAL A 223 16.10 -15.94 4.70
N ARG A 224 16.39 -15.74 6.00
CA ARG A 224 16.17 -16.78 7.01
C ARG A 224 14.72 -17.23 7.04
N LEU A 225 13.80 -16.27 7.08
CA LEU A 225 12.37 -16.54 7.11
C LEU A 225 11.89 -17.34 5.89
N LEU A 226 12.32 -16.99 4.68
CA LEU A 226 11.98 -17.74 3.47
C LEU A 226 12.54 -19.17 3.52
N LEU A 227 13.76 -19.34 4.01
CA LEU A 227 14.38 -20.67 4.17
C LEU A 227 13.65 -21.51 5.23
N ASP A 228 13.22 -20.91 6.34
CA ASP A 228 12.47 -21.57 7.41
C ASP A 228 11.09 -22.05 6.92
N PHE A 229 10.48 -21.33 5.97
CA PHE A 229 9.25 -21.75 5.29
C PHE A 229 9.51 -22.72 4.11
N GLY A 230 10.77 -23.03 3.80
CA GLY A 230 11.16 -24.06 2.84
C GLY A 230 11.35 -23.55 1.40
N ALA A 231 11.66 -22.26 1.20
CA ALA A 231 11.92 -21.73 -0.13
C ALA A 231 13.10 -22.46 -0.82
N ALA A 232 12.91 -22.78 -2.10
CA ALA A 232 13.88 -23.54 -2.88
C ALA A 232 15.10 -22.69 -3.26
N ARG A 233 16.27 -23.16 -2.83
CA ARG A 233 17.57 -22.47 -3.01
C ARG A 233 18.16 -22.65 -4.40
N GLU A 234 17.83 -23.77 -5.02
CA GLU A 234 18.44 -24.26 -6.27
C GLU A 234 17.66 -23.85 -7.52
N LEU A 235 16.55 -23.13 -7.35
CA LEU A 235 15.85 -22.53 -8.49
C LEU A 235 16.79 -21.58 -9.21
N LYS A 236 16.62 -21.51 -10.54
CA LYS A 236 17.43 -20.70 -11.43
C LYS A 236 16.54 -19.69 -12.12
N ASP A 237 17.02 -18.44 -12.18
CA ASP A 237 16.38 -17.43 -13.01
C ASP A 237 16.65 -17.69 -14.50
N ARG A 238 16.12 -16.84 -15.38
CA ARG A 238 16.30 -16.99 -16.83
C ARG A 238 17.74 -16.91 -17.32
N TRP A 239 18.67 -16.45 -16.49
CA TRP A 239 20.09 -16.38 -16.78
C TRP A 239 20.88 -17.53 -16.12
N GLY A 240 20.18 -18.48 -15.49
CA GLY A 240 20.80 -19.62 -14.81
C GLY A 240 21.34 -19.28 -13.42
N ARG A 241 20.99 -18.11 -12.85
CA ARG A 241 21.51 -17.67 -11.54
C ARG A 241 20.63 -18.19 -10.41
N THR A 242 21.26 -18.72 -9.37
CA THR A 242 20.62 -19.16 -8.12
C THR A 242 20.65 -18.05 -7.08
N ALA A 243 19.91 -18.20 -5.96
CA ALA A 243 19.96 -17.25 -4.85
C ALA A 243 21.39 -17.01 -4.32
N LEU A 244 22.25 -18.05 -4.36
CA LEU A 244 23.66 -17.94 -4.00
C LEU A 244 24.42 -17.01 -4.96
N VAL A 245 24.15 -17.08 -6.26
CA VAL A 245 24.77 -16.18 -7.25
C VAL A 245 24.38 -14.72 -6.98
N PHE A 246 23.12 -14.44 -6.62
CA PHE A 246 22.69 -13.10 -6.24
C PHE A 246 23.43 -12.59 -4.98
N ALA A 247 23.44 -13.37 -3.90
CA ALA A 247 24.12 -12.99 -2.65
C ALA A 247 25.63 -12.75 -2.87
N THR A 248 26.29 -13.61 -3.64
CA THR A 248 27.73 -13.49 -3.93
C THR A 248 28.07 -12.32 -4.84
N SER A 249 27.20 -12.01 -5.82
CA SER A 249 27.38 -10.88 -6.72
C SER A 249 27.26 -9.55 -5.98
N ASN A 250 26.37 -9.47 -4.98
CA ASN A 250 26.11 -8.21 -4.26
C ASN A 250 26.90 -8.05 -2.96
N GLY A 251 27.77 -9.00 -2.62
CA GLY A 251 28.69 -8.86 -1.47
C GLY A 251 28.08 -9.31 -0.13
N GLU A 252 26.97 -10.04 -0.16
CA GLU A 252 26.25 -10.49 1.02
C GLU A 252 26.86 -11.75 1.63
N ALA A 253 28.05 -11.60 2.24
CA ALA A 253 28.89 -12.71 2.68
C ALA A 253 28.23 -13.63 3.71
N GLU A 254 27.39 -13.06 4.59
CA GLU A 254 26.69 -13.83 5.62
C GLU A 254 25.55 -14.67 5.02
N ILE A 255 24.76 -14.06 4.12
CA ILE A 255 23.71 -14.76 3.37
C ILE A 255 24.32 -15.87 2.51
N ALA A 256 25.40 -15.55 1.79
CA ALA A 256 26.14 -16.54 1.02
C ALA A 256 26.62 -17.69 1.91
N ARG A 257 27.11 -17.42 3.13
CA ARG A 257 27.51 -18.48 4.07
C ARG A 257 26.34 -19.38 4.45
N TRP A 258 25.17 -18.83 4.81
CA TRP A 258 23.98 -19.64 5.11
C TRP A 258 23.50 -20.45 3.92
N LEU A 259 23.56 -19.86 2.72
CA LEU A 259 23.23 -20.54 1.48
C LEU A 259 24.23 -21.66 1.12
N LEU A 260 25.47 -21.59 1.61
CA LEU A 260 26.48 -22.63 1.44
C LEU A 260 26.43 -23.73 2.50
N GLU A 261 26.00 -23.41 3.72
CA GLU A 261 25.95 -24.35 4.84
C GLU A 261 24.80 -25.35 4.74
N ALA A 262 23.76 -25.05 3.95
CA ALA A 262 22.55 -25.88 3.87
C ALA A 262 22.27 -26.48 2.47
N GLY A 263 23.27 -26.61 1.60
CA GLY A 263 23.17 -27.42 0.37
C GLY A 263 24.15 -27.02 -0.75
N PRO A 264 24.46 -27.91 -1.71
CA PRO A 264 25.55 -27.71 -2.64
C PRO A 264 25.06 -27.26 -4.02
N ASP A 265 25.15 -25.97 -4.31
CA ASP A 265 25.39 -25.51 -5.69
C ASP A 265 26.54 -24.49 -5.76
N ARG A 266 27.64 -24.88 -5.10
CA ARG A 266 28.92 -24.14 -5.05
C ARG A 266 29.57 -23.99 -6.42
N ILE A 267 29.21 -24.85 -7.38
CA ILE A 267 29.89 -24.99 -8.67
C ILE A 267 28.97 -24.85 -9.87
N ALA A 268 27.63 -24.71 -9.72
CA ALA A 268 26.82 -24.38 -10.89
C ALA A 268 27.31 -23.10 -11.53
N GLN A 269 27.31 -23.17 -12.84
CA GLN A 269 27.57 -22.06 -13.69
C GLN A 269 26.23 -21.45 -14.11
N ASP A 270 26.19 -20.12 -14.13
CA ASP A 270 25.15 -19.41 -14.86
C ASP A 270 25.32 -19.62 -16.38
N HIS A 271 24.41 -19.07 -17.19
CA HIS A 271 24.51 -19.18 -18.65
C HIS A 271 25.76 -18.52 -19.25
N GLN A 272 26.52 -17.74 -18.47
CA GLN A 272 27.79 -17.14 -18.87
C GLN A 272 29.00 -17.99 -18.41
N GLY A 273 28.76 -19.21 -17.90
CA GLY A 273 29.82 -20.09 -17.43
C GLY A 273 30.41 -19.67 -16.07
N LYS A 274 29.80 -18.71 -15.37
CA LYS A 274 30.34 -18.14 -14.12
C LYS A 274 29.78 -18.86 -12.91
N THR A 275 30.67 -19.34 -12.04
CA THR A 275 30.30 -19.85 -10.71
C THR A 275 30.04 -18.70 -9.73
N PRO A 276 29.36 -18.95 -8.58
CA PRO A 276 29.19 -17.95 -7.54
C PRO A 276 30.52 -17.31 -7.09
N LYS A 277 31.59 -18.11 -6.98
CA LYS A 277 32.93 -17.61 -6.65
C LYS A 277 33.49 -16.68 -7.74
N MET A 278 33.32 -17.02 -9.02
CA MET A 278 33.76 -16.17 -10.13
C MET A 278 33.02 -14.82 -10.13
N ARG A 279 31.71 -14.81 -9.80
CA ARG A 279 30.92 -13.59 -9.67
C ARG A 279 31.36 -12.73 -8.49
N ALA A 280 31.60 -13.34 -7.33
CA ALA A 280 32.15 -12.64 -6.18
C ALA A 280 33.49 -11.97 -6.51
N SER A 281 34.40 -12.68 -7.19
CA SER A 281 35.69 -12.10 -7.61
C SER A 281 35.51 -10.96 -8.63
N ALA A 282 34.62 -11.13 -9.62
CA ALA A 282 34.38 -10.12 -10.66
C ALA A 282 33.81 -8.81 -10.08
N ASN A 283 33.02 -8.90 -9.01
CA ASN A 283 32.40 -7.75 -8.36
C ASN A 283 33.22 -7.21 -7.17
N GLY A 284 34.45 -7.70 -6.95
CA GLY A 284 35.33 -7.22 -5.88
C GLY A 284 35.03 -7.76 -4.48
N ASN A 285 34.17 -8.77 -4.35
CA ASN A 285 33.75 -9.37 -3.07
C ASN A 285 34.76 -10.42 -2.58
N VAL A 286 35.99 -9.98 -2.28
CA VAL A 286 37.13 -10.86 -1.94
C VAL A 286 36.84 -11.80 -0.76
N ASN A 287 36.13 -11.31 0.26
CA ASN A 287 35.77 -12.11 1.44
C ASN A 287 34.88 -13.32 1.09
N ILE A 288 34.06 -13.20 0.04
CA ILE A 288 33.17 -14.27 -0.43
C ILE A 288 33.92 -15.22 -1.36
N ALA A 289 34.75 -14.69 -2.26
CA ALA A 289 35.57 -15.48 -3.16
C ALA A 289 36.54 -16.41 -2.41
N CYS A 290 36.95 -16.01 -1.21
CA CYS A 290 37.84 -16.77 -0.34
C CYS A 290 37.10 -17.67 0.67
N LEU A 291 35.76 -17.74 0.66
CA LEU A 291 35.03 -18.62 1.58
C LEU A 291 35.46 -20.09 1.36
N PRO A 292 35.89 -20.81 2.41
CA PRO A 292 36.37 -22.17 2.25
C PRO A 292 35.26 -23.10 1.75
N ALA A 293 35.65 -24.03 0.88
CA ALA A 293 34.89 -25.26 0.66
C ALA A 293 35.01 -26.09 1.93
N LYS A 294 34.03 -25.96 2.84
CA LYS A 294 33.88 -26.99 3.88
C LYS A 294 33.53 -28.28 3.13
N ILE A 295 34.42 -29.26 3.28
CA ILE A 295 34.41 -30.60 2.69
C ILE A 295 33.28 -31.41 3.32
#